data_AF-A0A2G1W8X5-F1
#
_entry.id   AF-A0A2G1W8X5-F1
#
_cell.length_a   1.000
_cell.length_b   1.000
_cell.length_c   1.000
_cell.angle_alpha   90.00
_cell.angle_beta   90.00
_cell.angle_gamma   90.00
#
_symmetry.space_group_name_H-M   'P 1'
#
loop_
_entity.id
_entity.type
_entity.pdbx_description
1 polymer ?
#
loop_
_entity_poly.entity_id
_entity_poly.type
_entity_poly.pdbx_seq_one_letter_code
_entity_poly.pdbx_strand_id
1 'polypeptide(L)'
;MKNELIWLKFRGGDAESIKQAIEDRGEFTAVVSVADVAPQTNQICLVSLQDDESRLSDDGPELSIDFVGVSQLGKWIATGKKQLKVSGVVETGRTDVEVVLERLDGRFRNKVDTNFGEATRLPEKTSEALLGALQGVSQSLRAGMPGIQSLIAELASIRSQAEGGIADIERDAVVTSLEIFGGLRLRKDILRGTTPAQQAATSFLNRLSHYNVREDSQINLDAMSFPGFNFIKPYITSRVDVSNDTGETLSIINCNHQPLEHTLGVDLIYFSHVHESFVMVQYKRLSAKGDGKPTYYPNSDKNYAGEVERMNEAATMLRRLEDAEPSIASYRLGGETLFLKFCEAKQKSSLDNSMASGFYIPLGLWNAFAAAPASKGPKGGLRIDWESKPRSLNNTEFCNMVRSGWFGSSSAQTDCLKEIVRQTLEADRIVVVAATSRSQERPDQLRDPFGRYTEEDDPLGWR
;
A
#
# COMPACT_ATOMS: atom_id res chain seq x y z
N MET A 1 -23.96 -10.41 -10.08
CA MET A 1 -23.13 -11.51 -9.50
C MET A 1 -24.06 -12.37 -8.68
N LYS A 2 -23.78 -13.67 -8.51
CA LYS A 2 -24.61 -14.50 -7.62
C LYS A 2 -24.32 -14.14 -6.17
N ASN A 3 -25.34 -13.76 -5.41
CA ASN A 3 -25.19 -13.26 -4.04
C ASN A 3 -25.13 -14.41 -3.00
N GLU A 4 -24.35 -15.45 -3.30
CA GLU A 4 -24.16 -16.62 -2.43
C GLU A 4 -23.15 -16.32 -1.33
N LEU A 5 -23.30 -16.90 -0.14
CA LEU A 5 -22.37 -16.77 0.98
C LEU A 5 -21.59 -18.05 1.25
N ILE A 6 -20.42 -17.88 1.87
CA ILE A 6 -19.73 -18.95 2.59
C ILE A 6 -19.81 -18.63 4.08
N TRP A 7 -20.13 -19.62 4.91
CA TRP A 7 -20.04 -19.52 6.36
C TRP A 7 -18.89 -20.40 6.85
N LEU A 8 -17.90 -19.78 7.47
CA LEU A 8 -16.75 -20.41 8.12
C LEU A 8 -16.99 -20.49 9.64
N LYS A 9 -16.85 -21.66 10.24
CA LYS A 9 -17.23 -21.93 11.65
C LYS A 9 -16.09 -22.66 12.38
N PHE A 10 -15.36 -21.96 13.26
CA PHE A 10 -14.13 -22.45 13.90
C PHE A 10 -14.30 -22.62 15.42
N ARG A 11 -13.53 -23.55 16.02
CA ARG A 11 -13.56 -23.87 17.46
C ARG A 11 -12.15 -24.01 18.05
N GLY A 12 -12.00 -23.71 19.34
CA GLY A 12 -10.75 -23.91 20.10
C GLY A 12 -9.59 -23.09 19.53
N GLY A 13 -8.38 -23.66 19.53
CA GLY A 13 -7.16 -22.97 19.09
C GLY A 13 -7.18 -22.45 17.64
N ASP A 14 -7.99 -23.03 16.74
CA ASP A 14 -8.20 -22.47 15.40
C ASP A 14 -8.97 -21.14 15.46
N ALA A 15 -9.97 -21.05 16.35
CA ALA A 15 -10.76 -19.84 16.54
C ALA A 15 -9.93 -18.72 17.16
N GLU A 16 -9.12 -19.05 18.18
CA GLU A 16 -8.18 -18.13 18.83
C GLU A 16 -7.11 -17.63 17.84
N SER A 17 -6.51 -18.53 17.06
CA SER A 17 -5.53 -18.17 16.02
C SER A 17 -6.11 -17.27 14.93
N ILE A 18 -7.40 -17.44 14.58
CA ILE A 18 -8.09 -16.61 13.60
C ILE A 18 -8.49 -15.26 14.19
N LYS A 19 -8.94 -15.21 15.45
CA LYS A 19 -9.22 -13.98 16.19
C LYS A 19 -7.97 -13.10 16.26
N GLN A 20 -6.85 -13.67 16.74
CA GLN A 20 -5.55 -13.00 16.76
C GLN A 20 -5.10 -12.58 15.35
N ALA A 21 -5.34 -13.39 14.31
CA ALA A 21 -5.03 -13.01 12.93
C ALA A 21 -5.84 -11.81 12.43
N ILE A 22 -7.12 -11.71 12.80
CA ILE A 22 -7.99 -10.58 12.44
C ILE A 22 -7.56 -9.33 13.19
N GLU A 23 -7.25 -9.44 14.49
CA GLU A 23 -6.76 -8.33 15.32
C GLU A 23 -5.37 -7.83 14.84
N ASP A 24 -4.41 -8.75 14.67
CA ASP A 24 -3.03 -8.44 14.26
C ASP A 24 -2.89 -7.95 12.83
N ARG A 25 -3.78 -8.35 11.91
CA ARG A 25 -3.58 -8.18 10.45
C ARG A 25 -4.79 -7.67 9.68
N GLY A 26 -5.99 -7.73 10.23
CA GLY A 26 -7.24 -7.49 9.49
C GLY A 26 -7.60 -8.59 8.49
N GLU A 27 -6.88 -9.72 8.52
CA GLU A 27 -7.01 -10.82 7.57
C GLU A 27 -6.57 -12.16 8.14
N PHE A 28 -7.25 -13.22 7.72
CA PHE A 28 -6.88 -14.60 8.02
C PHE A 28 -6.99 -15.47 6.77
N THR A 29 -6.58 -16.73 6.88
CA THR A 29 -6.65 -17.69 5.78
C THR A 29 -7.21 -19.01 6.28
N ALA A 30 -8.21 -19.52 5.55
CA ALA A 30 -8.86 -20.80 5.80
C ALA A 30 -8.63 -21.76 4.62
N VAL A 31 -8.87 -23.06 4.84
CA VAL A 31 -8.87 -24.07 3.78
C VAL A 31 -10.27 -24.68 3.70
N VAL A 32 -10.86 -24.68 2.51
CA VAL A 32 -12.20 -25.22 2.28
C VAL A 32 -12.19 -26.33 1.24
N SER A 33 -13.18 -27.22 1.33
CA SER A 33 -13.47 -28.19 0.28
C SER A 33 -14.11 -27.50 -0.92
N VAL A 34 -13.59 -27.78 -2.11
CA VAL A 34 -14.14 -27.27 -3.37
C VAL A 34 -15.42 -28.00 -3.77
N ALA A 35 -15.59 -29.25 -3.36
CA ALA A 35 -16.79 -30.03 -3.65
C ALA A 35 -18.02 -29.47 -2.90
N ASP A 36 -17.85 -29.17 -1.61
CA ASP A 36 -18.95 -28.82 -0.72
C ASP A 36 -19.29 -27.32 -0.76
N VAL A 37 -18.25 -26.47 -0.90
CA VAL A 37 -18.40 -25.01 -0.82
C VAL A 37 -18.41 -24.34 -2.20
N ALA A 38 -17.81 -24.97 -3.22
CA ALA A 38 -17.65 -24.41 -4.58
C ALA A 38 -17.25 -22.90 -4.58
N PRO A 39 -16.16 -22.52 -3.88
CA PRO A 39 -15.89 -21.14 -3.50
C PRO A 39 -15.65 -20.22 -4.71
N GLN A 40 -16.20 -19.00 -4.65
CA GLN A 40 -16.09 -17.99 -5.70
C GLN A 40 -15.13 -16.85 -5.29
N THR A 41 -14.66 -16.07 -6.26
CA THR A 41 -13.81 -14.90 -6.00
C THR A 41 -14.66 -13.71 -5.54
N ASN A 42 -14.17 -12.95 -4.56
CA ASN A 42 -14.78 -11.72 -4.05
C ASN A 42 -16.17 -11.97 -3.41
N GLN A 43 -16.32 -13.13 -2.74
CA GLN A 43 -17.57 -13.57 -2.13
C GLN A 43 -17.61 -13.17 -0.65
N ILE A 44 -18.75 -12.67 -0.16
CA ILE A 44 -18.93 -12.36 1.26
C ILE A 44 -18.86 -13.65 2.08
N CYS A 45 -18.16 -13.60 3.22
CA CYS A 45 -18.04 -14.69 4.18
C CYS A 45 -18.56 -14.26 5.55
N LEU A 46 -19.33 -15.15 6.17
CA LEU A 46 -19.66 -15.09 7.60
C LEU A 46 -18.63 -15.90 8.37
N VAL A 47 -18.20 -15.41 9.53
CA VAL A 47 -17.22 -16.07 10.40
C VAL A 47 -17.79 -16.21 11.80
N SER A 48 -17.82 -17.44 12.28
CA SER A 48 -18.18 -17.81 13.66
C SER A 48 -16.97 -18.39 14.37
N LEU A 49 -16.64 -17.83 15.53
CA LEU A 49 -15.51 -18.21 16.38
C LEU A 49 -16.03 -18.61 17.77
N GLN A 50 -15.57 -19.76 18.24
CA GLN A 50 -15.80 -20.21 19.60
C GLN A 50 -14.46 -20.65 20.19
N ASP A 51 -13.76 -19.69 20.77
CA ASP A 51 -12.56 -19.88 21.61
C ASP A 51 -12.91 -20.58 22.93
N ASP A 52 -11.92 -21.12 23.65
CA ASP A 52 -12.21 -21.89 24.86
C ASP A 52 -12.66 -21.00 26.04
N GLU A 53 -12.32 -19.70 26.05
CA GLU A 53 -12.88 -18.74 27.03
C GLU A 53 -14.39 -18.57 26.85
N SER A 54 -14.89 -18.41 25.62
CA SER A 54 -16.34 -18.29 25.36
C SER A 54 -17.12 -19.60 25.55
N ARG A 55 -16.45 -20.74 25.71
CA ARG A 55 -17.07 -22.01 26.12
C ARG A 55 -17.19 -22.17 27.63
N LEU A 56 -16.48 -21.34 28.41
CA LEU A 56 -16.49 -21.33 29.87
C LEU A 56 -17.44 -20.26 30.44
N SER A 57 -17.96 -19.36 29.60
CA SER A 57 -18.99 -18.38 29.97
C SER A 57 -20.40 -18.93 29.77
N ASP A 58 -21.14 -19.18 30.85
CA ASP A 58 -22.58 -19.59 30.80
C ASP A 58 -23.52 -18.51 30.20
N ASP A 59 -23.07 -17.26 30.08
CA ASP A 59 -23.85 -16.11 29.57
C ASP A 59 -23.68 -15.85 28.05
N GLY A 60 -22.94 -16.71 27.32
CA GLY A 60 -22.62 -16.53 25.89
C GLY A 60 -23.54 -17.32 24.94
N PRO A 61 -23.78 -16.83 23.70
CA PRO A 61 -24.54 -17.60 22.69
C PRO A 61 -23.78 -18.86 22.26
N GLU A 62 -24.48 -19.99 22.08
CA GLU A 62 -23.86 -21.26 21.69
C GLU A 62 -23.18 -21.19 20.31
N LEU A 63 -23.71 -20.35 19.42
CA LEU A 63 -23.15 -19.98 18.12
C LEU A 63 -23.42 -18.49 17.85
N SER A 64 -22.36 -17.68 17.80
CA SER A 64 -22.39 -16.31 17.27
C SER A 64 -21.93 -16.27 15.81
N ILE A 65 -22.40 -15.29 15.03
CA ILE A 65 -21.64 -14.75 13.90
C ILE A 65 -20.86 -13.59 14.48
N ASP A 66 -19.53 -13.66 14.46
CA ASP A 66 -18.67 -12.65 15.10
C ASP A 66 -18.20 -11.63 14.07
N PHE A 67 -17.89 -12.08 12.85
CA PHE A 67 -17.40 -11.22 11.77
C PHE A 67 -18.04 -11.50 10.41
N VAL A 68 -18.03 -10.47 9.55
CA VAL A 68 -18.36 -10.58 8.12
C VAL A 68 -17.21 -9.99 7.30
N GLY A 69 -16.74 -10.68 6.27
CA GLY A 69 -15.62 -10.20 5.43
C GLY A 69 -15.74 -10.60 3.97
N VAL A 70 -14.73 -10.26 3.17
CA VAL A 70 -14.65 -10.61 1.74
C VAL A 70 -13.56 -11.65 1.51
N SER A 71 -13.90 -12.70 0.78
CA SER A 71 -12.97 -13.77 0.42
C SER A 71 -12.30 -13.59 -0.93
N GLN A 72 -11.03 -13.98 -0.98
CA GLN A 72 -10.21 -14.07 -2.17
C GLN A 72 -9.72 -15.52 -2.34
N LEU A 73 -9.82 -16.03 -3.57
CA LEU A 73 -9.37 -17.40 -3.90
C LEU A 73 -7.84 -17.47 -3.89
N GLY A 74 -7.29 -18.24 -2.94
CA GLY A 74 -5.87 -18.53 -2.85
C GLY A 74 -5.43 -19.74 -3.66
N LYS A 75 -4.26 -20.30 -3.29
CA LYS A 75 -3.64 -21.44 -3.96
C LYS A 75 -4.41 -22.75 -3.69
N TRP A 76 -4.14 -23.76 -4.51
CA TRP A 76 -4.50 -25.14 -4.19
C TRP A 76 -3.58 -25.65 -3.08
N ILE A 77 -4.15 -26.32 -2.07
CA ILE A 77 -3.40 -26.89 -0.94
C ILE A 77 -3.26 -28.40 -1.11
N ALA A 78 -4.34 -29.05 -1.56
CA ALA A 78 -4.36 -30.46 -1.92
C ALA A 78 -5.46 -30.70 -2.97
N THR A 79 -5.54 -31.91 -3.53
CA THR A 79 -6.65 -32.32 -4.40
C THR A 79 -8.00 -32.07 -3.71
N GLY A 80 -8.87 -31.26 -4.32
CA GLY A 80 -10.17 -30.91 -3.77
C GLY A 80 -10.17 -29.85 -2.64
N LYS A 81 -9.01 -29.43 -2.11
CA LYS A 81 -8.91 -28.41 -1.06
C LYS A 81 -8.25 -27.12 -1.55
N LYS A 82 -8.92 -26.00 -1.33
CA LYS A 82 -8.47 -24.68 -1.79
C LYS A 82 -8.41 -23.68 -0.65
N GLN A 83 -7.39 -22.82 -0.71
CA GLN A 83 -7.17 -21.75 0.23
C GLN A 83 -8.15 -20.59 -0.01
N LEU A 84 -8.72 -20.05 1.05
CA LEU A 84 -9.48 -18.80 1.07
C LEU A 84 -8.77 -17.81 1.98
N LYS A 85 -8.34 -16.67 1.42
CA LYS A 85 -7.94 -15.51 2.21
C LYS A 85 -9.19 -14.68 2.49
N VAL A 86 -9.45 -14.33 3.75
CA VAL A 86 -10.59 -13.50 4.17
C VAL A 86 -10.05 -12.20 4.76
N SER A 87 -10.63 -11.08 4.33
CA SER A 87 -10.07 -9.73 4.49
C SER A 87 -11.16 -8.68 4.35
N GLY A 88 -10.92 -7.43 4.77
CA GLY A 88 -11.95 -6.38 4.78
C GLY A 88 -13.07 -6.75 5.76
N VAL A 89 -12.65 -7.13 6.97
CA VAL A 89 -13.49 -7.77 7.99
C VAL A 89 -14.20 -6.70 8.83
N VAL A 90 -15.50 -6.89 9.07
CA VAL A 90 -16.35 -6.06 9.92
C VAL A 90 -16.82 -6.90 11.09
N GLU A 91 -16.56 -6.44 12.31
CA GLU A 91 -17.07 -7.05 13.53
C GLU A 91 -18.57 -6.77 13.70
N THR A 92 -19.30 -7.78 14.16
CA THR A 92 -20.75 -7.69 14.40
C THR A 92 -21.13 -7.47 15.87
N GLY A 93 -20.18 -7.65 16.80
CA GLY A 93 -20.41 -7.69 18.24
C GLY A 93 -20.92 -9.04 18.74
N ARG A 94 -20.36 -10.16 18.25
CA ARG A 94 -20.76 -11.55 18.56
C ARG A 94 -22.27 -11.79 18.45
N THR A 95 -22.85 -11.50 17.28
CA THR A 95 -24.30 -11.58 17.10
C THR A 95 -24.79 -13.02 17.18
N ASP A 96 -25.65 -13.32 18.16
CA ASP A 96 -26.29 -14.62 18.34
C ASP A 96 -27.06 -15.06 17.09
N VAL A 97 -26.78 -16.28 16.62
CA VAL A 97 -27.45 -16.87 15.47
C VAL A 97 -28.92 -17.17 15.75
N GLU A 98 -29.32 -17.52 16.97
CA GLU A 98 -30.73 -17.80 17.27
C GLU A 98 -31.61 -16.56 17.02
N VAL A 99 -31.18 -15.40 17.54
CA VAL A 99 -31.84 -14.09 17.33
C VAL A 99 -31.92 -13.71 15.84
N VAL A 100 -30.93 -14.12 15.04
CA VAL A 100 -30.94 -13.91 13.58
C VAL A 100 -31.91 -14.88 12.90
N LEU A 101 -31.93 -16.16 13.30
CA LEU A 101 -32.81 -17.20 12.75
C LEU A 101 -34.28 -16.96 13.08
N GLU A 102 -34.61 -16.37 14.23
CA GLU A 102 -35.98 -15.95 14.58
C GLU A 102 -36.55 -14.87 13.65
N ARG A 103 -35.68 -14.05 13.05
CA ARG A 103 -36.07 -13.01 12.08
C ARG A 103 -36.18 -13.52 10.63
N LEU A 104 -35.90 -14.80 10.39
CA LEU A 104 -36.01 -15.42 9.07
C LEU A 104 -37.34 -16.15 8.89
N ASP A 105 -37.89 -16.12 7.67
CA ASP A 105 -38.93 -17.04 7.27
C ASP A 105 -38.48 -18.50 7.53
N GLY A 106 -39.37 -19.36 8.05
CA GLY A 106 -39.05 -20.77 8.33
C GLY A 106 -38.48 -21.55 7.13
N ARG A 107 -38.83 -21.16 5.90
CA ARG A 107 -38.28 -21.71 4.64
C ARG A 107 -36.77 -21.49 4.44
N PHE A 108 -36.21 -20.47 5.10
CA PHE A 108 -34.79 -20.14 5.08
C PHE A 108 -34.09 -20.64 6.34
N ARG A 109 -34.73 -20.52 7.52
CA ARG A 109 -34.21 -21.06 8.80
C ARG A 109 -33.82 -22.54 8.66
N ASN A 110 -34.67 -23.36 8.06
CA ASN A 110 -34.43 -24.80 7.86
C ASN A 110 -33.32 -25.14 6.82
N LYS A 111 -32.69 -24.14 6.20
CA LYS A 111 -31.58 -24.31 5.24
C LYS A 111 -30.24 -23.81 5.78
N VAL A 112 -30.23 -23.30 7.01
CA VAL A 112 -29.03 -22.83 7.68
C VAL A 112 -28.50 -23.96 8.56
N ASP A 113 -27.28 -24.38 8.29
CA ASP A 113 -26.56 -25.33 9.14
C ASP A 113 -25.81 -24.58 10.25
N THR A 114 -26.22 -24.82 11.50
CA THR A 114 -25.63 -24.23 12.71
C THR A 114 -24.52 -25.08 13.34
N ASN A 115 -24.17 -26.24 12.77
CA ASN A 115 -23.10 -27.06 13.32
C ASN A 115 -21.72 -26.44 13.03
N PHE A 116 -20.86 -26.34 14.04
CA PHE A 116 -19.44 -26.02 13.81
C PHE A 116 -18.72 -27.16 13.10
N GLY A 117 -17.69 -26.84 12.30
CA GLY A 117 -16.94 -27.81 11.52
C GLY A 117 -16.71 -27.34 10.10
N GLU A 118 -17.24 -28.06 9.12
CA GLU A 118 -17.00 -27.73 7.72
C GLU A 118 -17.66 -26.42 7.28
N ALA A 119 -16.95 -25.68 6.43
CA ALA A 119 -17.46 -24.47 5.82
C ALA A 119 -18.72 -24.76 4.98
N THR A 120 -19.75 -23.93 5.09
CA THR A 120 -21.05 -24.16 4.45
C THR A 120 -21.33 -23.10 3.39
N ARG A 121 -21.80 -23.52 2.20
CA ARG A 121 -22.29 -22.58 1.18
C ARG A 121 -23.78 -22.34 1.34
N LEU A 122 -24.18 -21.08 1.41
CA LEU A 122 -25.59 -20.69 1.45
C LEU A 122 -26.08 -20.28 0.06
N PRO A 123 -27.25 -20.78 -0.40
CA PRO A 123 -27.85 -20.34 -1.65
C PRO A 123 -28.20 -18.85 -1.63
N GLU A 124 -28.18 -18.21 -2.79
CA GLU A 124 -28.41 -16.75 -2.99
C GLU A 124 -29.61 -16.19 -2.19
N LYS A 125 -30.81 -16.74 -2.35
CA LYS A 125 -31.99 -16.27 -1.60
C LYS A 125 -31.91 -16.46 -0.08
N THR A 126 -31.18 -17.48 0.38
CA THR A 126 -30.96 -17.71 1.82
C THR A 126 -29.90 -16.73 2.36
N SER A 127 -28.90 -16.44 1.53
CA SER A 127 -27.82 -15.48 1.81
C SER A 127 -28.34 -14.05 1.93
N GLU A 128 -29.18 -13.61 1.00
CA GLU A 128 -29.83 -12.30 1.05
C GLU A 128 -30.71 -12.14 2.29
N ALA A 129 -31.52 -13.16 2.60
CA ALA A 129 -32.36 -13.16 3.81
C ALA A 129 -31.52 -13.11 5.09
N LEU A 130 -30.45 -13.93 5.19
CA LEU A 130 -29.57 -13.98 6.35
C LEU A 130 -28.79 -12.67 6.56
N LEU A 131 -28.23 -12.08 5.49
CA LEU A 131 -27.59 -10.77 5.57
C LEU A 131 -28.58 -9.65 5.94
N GLY A 132 -29.83 -9.73 5.46
CA GLY A 132 -30.87 -8.79 5.83
C GLY A 132 -31.23 -8.87 7.32
N ALA A 133 -31.42 -10.09 7.83
CA ALA A 133 -31.67 -10.34 9.25
C ALA A 133 -30.49 -9.89 10.13
N LEU A 134 -29.26 -10.24 9.74
CA LEU A 134 -28.03 -9.91 10.48
C LEU A 134 -27.78 -8.39 10.52
N GLN A 135 -27.95 -7.67 9.41
CA GLN A 135 -27.94 -6.19 9.41
C GLN A 135 -29.11 -5.60 10.20
N GLY A 136 -30.21 -6.34 10.39
CA GLY A 136 -31.32 -5.97 11.25
C GLY A 136 -30.97 -6.05 12.75
N VAL A 137 -30.04 -6.92 13.14
CA VAL A 137 -29.60 -7.12 14.53
C VAL A 137 -28.35 -6.29 14.84
N SER A 138 -27.28 -6.44 14.05
CA SER A 138 -25.99 -5.75 14.27
C SER A 138 -25.95 -4.37 13.61
N GLN A 139 -25.87 -3.32 14.43
CA GLN A 139 -25.66 -1.95 13.95
C GLN A 139 -24.27 -1.75 13.33
N SER A 140 -23.23 -2.36 13.91
CA SER A 140 -21.86 -2.33 13.39
C SER A 140 -21.78 -2.89 11.98
N LEU A 141 -22.41 -4.05 11.75
CA LEU A 141 -22.50 -4.62 10.40
C LEU A 141 -23.28 -3.71 9.45
N ARG A 142 -24.43 -3.17 9.85
CA ARG A 142 -25.24 -2.26 9.02
C ARG A 142 -24.43 -1.04 8.56
N ALA A 143 -23.56 -0.51 9.42
CA ALA A 143 -22.66 0.60 9.08
C ALA A 143 -21.49 0.17 8.18
N GLY A 144 -20.93 -1.04 8.38
CA GLY A 144 -19.80 -1.56 7.59
C GLY A 144 -20.15 -2.18 6.23
N MET A 145 -21.39 -2.63 6.02
CA MET A 145 -21.82 -3.30 4.77
C MET A 145 -21.62 -2.48 3.49
N PRO A 146 -21.85 -1.15 3.45
CA PRO A 146 -21.48 -0.33 2.29
C PRO A 146 -19.99 -0.40 1.94
N GLY A 147 -19.11 -0.48 2.95
CA GLY A 147 -17.67 -0.67 2.77
C GLY A 147 -17.34 -2.03 2.15
N ILE A 148 -17.94 -3.11 2.66
CA ILE A 148 -17.82 -4.47 2.09
C ILE A 148 -18.28 -4.50 0.63
N GLN A 149 -19.42 -3.88 0.30
CA GLN A 149 -19.93 -3.82 -1.07
C GLN A 149 -19.02 -3.01 -2.00
N SER A 150 -18.50 -1.88 -1.52
CA SER A 150 -17.54 -1.05 -2.28
C SER A 150 -16.23 -1.79 -2.55
N LEU A 151 -15.72 -2.54 -1.56
CA LEU A 151 -14.54 -3.41 -1.69
C LEU A 151 -14.77 -4.52 -2.73
N ILE A 152 -15.92 -5.19 -2.73
CA ILE A 152 -16.26 -6.20 -3.75
C ILE A 152 -16.32 -5.58 -5.15
N ALA A 153 -16.85 -4.37 -5.28
CA ALA A 153 -16.88 -3.63 -6.54
C ALA A 153 -15.46 -3.24 -7.01
N GLU A 154 -14.59 -2.75 -6.12
CA GLU A 154 -13.18 -2.46 -6.42
C GLU A 154 -12.46 -3.74 -6.92
N LEU A 155 -12.59 -4.85 -6.20
CA LEU A 155 -11.98 -6.13 -6.57
C LEU A 155 -12.54 -6.72 -7.87
N ALA A 156 -13.82 -6.47 -8.19
CA ALA A 156 -14.41 -6.85 -9.47
C ALA A 156 -13.91 -5.96 -10.62
N SER A 157 -13.71 -4.65 -10.38
CA SER A 157 -13.16 -3.70 -11.34
C SER A 157 -11.71 -4.02 -11.68
N ILE A 158 -10.85 -4.26 -10.70
CA ILE A 158 -9.44 -4.65 -10.90
C ILE A 158 -9.33 -5.91 -11.76
N ARG A 159 -10.26 -6.85 -11.60
CA ARG A 159 -10.30 -8.08 -12.42
C ARG A 159 -10.69 -7.82 -13.87
N SER A 160 -11.52 -6.80 -14.16
CA SER A 160 -11.92 -6.45 -15.54
C SER A 160 -10.94 -5.49 -16.21
N GLN A 161 -10.28 -4.63 -15.43
CA GLN A 161 -9.27 -3.67 -15.86
C GLN A 161 -8.01 -3.82 -15.00
N ALA A 162 -7.18 -4.81 -15.34
CA ALA A 162 -5.96 -5.09 -14.58
C ALA A 162 -4.85 -4.03 -14.76
N GLU A 163 -4.91 -3.20 -15.81
CA GLU A 163 -3.96 -2.11 -16.01
C GLU A 163 -4.35 -0.87 -15.19
N GLY A 164 -3.48 -0.47 -14.26
CA GLY A 164 -3.69 0.64 -13.33
C GLY A 164 -3.68 2.04 -13.98
N GLY A 165 -4.03 3.05 -13.19
CA GLY A 165 -4.07 4.46 -13.58
C GLY A 165 -2.82 5.26 -13.17
N ILE A 166 -2.97 6.59 -13.14
CA ILE A 166 -1.98 7.50 -12.50
C ILE A 166 -2.02 7.31 -10.97
N ALA A 167 -3.20 7.08 -10.40
CA ALA A 167 -3.41 6.82 -8.97
C ALA A 167 -2.61 5.61 -8.42
N ASP A 168 -2.25 4.63 -9.26
CA ASP A 168 -1.39 3.51 -8.84
C ASP A 168 0.10 3.93 -8.72
N ILE A 169 0.56 4.91 -9.50
CA ILE A 169 1.89 5.53 -9.33
C ILE A 169 1.90 6.38 -8.06
N GLU A 170 0.89 7.22 -7.87
CA GLU A 170 0.74 8.05 -6.66
C GLU A 170 0.72 7.16 -5.41
N ARG A 171 -0.13 6.13 -5.39
CA ARG A 171 -0.15 5.11 -4.33
C ARG A 171 1.24 4.54 -4.08
N ASP A 172 1.92 4.06 -5.11
CA ASP A 172 3.21 3.40 -4.93
C ASP A 172 4.29 4.37 -4.42
N ALA A 173 4.22 5.65 -4.78
CA ALA A 173 5.06 6.71 -4.20
C ALA A 173 4.77 6.96 -2.71
N VAL A 174 3.49 6.99 -2.31
CA VAL A 174 3.07 7.08 -0.89
C VAL A 174 3.53 5.84 -0.11
N VAL A 175 3.25 4.65 -0.62
CA VAL A 175 3.61 3.36 0.00
C VAL A 175 5.13 3.18 0.10
N THR A 176 5.89 3.65 -0.89
CA THR A 176 7.37 3.72 -0.85
C THR A 176 7.84 4.70 0.24
N SER A 177 7.22 5.88 0.35
CA SER A 177 7.59 6.88 1.36
C SER A 177 7.35 6.39 2.79
N LEU A 178 6.26 5.65 3.02
CA LEU A 178 5.97 4.98 4.29
C LEU A 178 7.00 3.89 4.63
N GLU A 179 7.41 3.08 3.65
CA GLU A 179 8.45 2.05 3.84
C GLU A 179 9.80 2.68 4.21
N ILE A 180 10.21 3.75 3.51
CA ILE A 180 11.47 4.45 3.80
C ILE A 180 11.43 5.05 5.21
N PHE A 181 10.29 5.59 5.65
CA PHE A 181 10.17 6.25 6.94
C PHE A 181 10.13 5.30 8.14
N GLY A 182 9.28 4.26 8.11
CA GLY A 182 9.06 3.38 9.26
C GLY A 182 8.98 1.89 8.94
N GLY A 183 9.38 1.49 7.73
CA GLY A 183 9.44 0.09 7.31
C GLY A 183 8.09 -0.63 7.24
N LEU A 184 8.18 -1.96 7.17
CA LEU A 184 7.08 -2.84 6.85
C LEU A 184 5.91 -2.77 7.85
N ARG A 185 6.20 -2.59 9.14
CA ARG A 185 5.20 -2.55 10.22
C ARG A 185 4.33 -1.29 10.11
N LEU A 186 4.95 -0.11 10.23
CA LEU A 186 4.24 1.18 10.12
C LEU A 186 3.43 1.27 8.82
N ARG A 187 4.02 0.83 7.70
CA ARG A 187 3.33 0.78 6.39
C ARG A 187 2.09 -0.11 6.41
N LYS A 188 2.16 -1.31 7.01
CA LYS A 188 1.00 -2.20 7.14
C LYS A 188 -0.08 -1.58 8.00
N ASP A 189 0.30 -1.00 9.14
CA ASP A 189 -0.64 -0.46 10.13
C ASP A 189 -1.44 0.73 9.56
N ILE A 190 -0.78 1.63 8.83
CA ILE A 190 -1.44 2.76 8.14
C ILE A 190 -2.37 2.28 7.01
N LEU A 191 -1.89 1.34 6.18
CA LEU A 191 -2.64 0.91 5.00
C LEU A 191 -3.86 0.03 5.33
N ARG A 192 -3.96 -0.56 6.54
CA ARG A 192 -5.16 -1.29 7.00
C ARG A 192 -6.43 -0.45 7.01
N GLY A 193 -6.31 0.88 7.14
CA GLY A 193 -7.44 1.81 7.03
C GLY A 193 -7.79 2.25 5.60
N THR A 194 -7.09 1.78 4.56
CA THR A 194 -7.29 2.33 3.20
C THR A 194 -8.69 2.05 2.69
N THR A 195 -9.52 3.08 2.53
CA THR A 195 -10.88 2.92 2.01
C THR A 195 -10.86 2.53 0.53
N PRO A 196 -11.86 1.79 0.02
CA PRO A 196 -11.99 1.52 -1.42
C PRO A 196 -12.13 2.82 -2.22
N ALA A 197 -11.61 2.84 -3.46
CA ALA A 197 -11.71 4.03 -4.31
C ALA A 197 -13.18 4.34 -4.67
N GLN A 198 -13.71 5.46 -4.16
CA GLN A 198 -14.96 6.03 -4.65
C GLN A 198 -14.73 6.69 -6.01
N GLN A 199 -15.75 6.68 -6.88
CA GLN A 199 -15.64 7.13 -8.28
C GLN A 199 -15.25 8.62 -8.47
N ALA A 200 -15.18 9.41 -7.40
CA ALA A 200 -14.82 10.82 -7.40
C ALA A 200 -13.49 11.14 -6.66
N ALA A 201 -12.80 10.16 -6.08
CA ALA A 201 -11.55 10.41 -5.36
C ALA A 201 -10.40 10.72 -6.34
N THR A 202 -9.89 11.96 -6.29
CA THR A 202 -8.84 12.47 -7.19
C THR A 202 -7.42 12.08 -6.78
N SER A 203 -7.20 11.68 -5.53
CA SER A 203 -5.90 11.35 -4.95
C SER A 203 -5.99 10.09 -4.06
N PHE A 204 -4.93 9.28 -4.06
CA PHE A 204 -4.78 8.14 -3.15
C PHE A 204 -4.73 8.56 -1.68
N LEU A 205 -4.16 9.73 -1.35
CA LEU A 205 -4.08 10.22 0.04
C LEU A 205 -5.46 10.38 0.69
N ASN A 206 -6.49 10.73 -0.09
CA ASN A 206 -7.87 10.84 0.42
C ASN A 206 -8.47 9.49 0.85
N ARG A 207 -7.83 8.37 0.50
CA ARG A 207 -8.22 7.02 0.95
C ARG A 207 -7.68 6.67 2.33
N LEU A 208 -6.75 7.45 2.90
CA LEU A 208 -6.15 7.25 4.22
C LEU A 208 -6.99 7.89 5.35
N SER A 209 -8.32 7.91 5.20
CA SER A 209 -9.30 8.68 5.99
C SER A 209 -9.37 8.41 7.51
N HIS A 210 -8.61 7.44 8.02
CA HIS A 210 -8.48 7.17 9.47
C HIS A 210 -7.29 7.89 10.12
N TYR A 211 -6.39 8.45 9.32
CA TYR A 211 -5.49 9.52 9.76
C TYR A 211 -6.17 10.89 9.56
N ASN A 212 -5.61 11.94 10.13
CA ASN A 212 -6.06 13.33 9.91
C ASN A 212 -5.73 13.79 8.47
N VAL A 213 -6.46 13.24 7.49
CA VAL A 213 -6.52 13.76 6.13
C VAL A 213 -7.26 15.10 6.20
N ARG A 214 -6.52 16.19 6.09
CA ARG A 214 -7.08 17.54 6.08
C ARG A 214 -7.32 17.95 4.63
N GLU A 215 -8.57 18.22 4.26
CA GLU A 215 -8.93 18.74 2.93
C GLU A 215 -8.76 20.27 2.85
N ASP A 216 -8.71 20.77 1.60
CA ASP A 216 -8.29 22.10 1.13
C ASP A 216 -8.40 23.27 2.11
N SER A 217 -9.54 23.43 2.78
CA SER A 217 -9.81 24.60 3.63
C SER A 217 -8.95 24.68 4.89
N GLN A 218 -8.55 23.55 5.49
CA GLN A 218 -7.71 23.51 6.70
C GLN A 218 -6.21 23.46 6.37
N ILE A 219 -5.83 22.98 5.19
CA ILE A 219 -4.43 22.98 4.75
C ILE A 219 -3.90 24.41 4.63
N ASN A 220 -4.75 25.38 4.26
CA ASN A 220 -4.37 26.77 4.02
C ASN A 220 -3.69 27.50 5.22
N LEU A 221 -3.91 27.05 6.46
CA LEU A 221 -3.30 27.63 7.66
C LEU A 221 -1.97 26.96 8.03
N ASP A 222 -1.90 25.63 7.90
CA ASP A 222 -0.75 24.80 8.32
C ASP A 222 0.24 24.46 7.17
N ALA A 223 -0.09 24.80 5.92
CA ALA A 223 0.84 24.74 4.79
C ALA A 223 2.05 25.67 4.98
N MET A 224 1.93 26.68 5.84
CA MET A 224 3.04 27.59 6.19
C MET A 224 4.18 26.90 6.96
N SER A 225 3.97 25.67 7.47
CA SER A 225 4.92 24.94 8.34
C SER A 225 5.13 23.48 7.89
N PHE A 226 5.39 23.24 6.60
CA PHE A 226 5.87 21.92 6.16
C PHE A 226 7.31 21.69 6.66
N PRO A 227 7.68 20.49 7.15
CA PRO A 227 9.02 20.27 7.72
C PRO A 227 10.15 20.63 6.74
N GLY A 228 10.86 21.73 7.05
CA GLY A 228 12.00 22.21 6.27
C GLY A 228 11.68 23.23 5.17
N PHE A 229 10.40 23.60 4.98
CA PHE A 229 9.97 24.54 3.94
C PHE A 229 8.86 25.47 4.43
N ASN A 230 9.01 26.77 4.17
CA ASN A 230 7.98 27.77 4.42
C ASN A 230 7.28 28.08 3.07
N PHE A 231 6.03 27.66 2.89
CA PHE A 231 5.29 27.90 1.65
C PHE A 231 4.50 29.22 1.70
N ILE A 232 4.60 30.01 0.63
CA ILE A 232 3.94 31.32 0.52
C ILE A 232 2.46 31.20 0.07
N LYS A 233 2.09 30.07 -0.56
CA LYS A 233 0.73 29.81 -1.06
C LYS A 233 0.31 28.34 -0.90
N PRO A 234 -0.98 28.05 -0.68
CA PRO A 234 -1.49 26.69 -0.61
C PRO A 234 -1.91 26.17 -1.99
N TYR A 235 -1.06 25.34 -2.59
CA TYR A 235 -1.37 24.54 -3.79
C TYR A 235 -1.25 23.03 -3.51
N ILE A 236 -1.52 22.65 -2.27
CA ILE A 236 -1.53 21.27 -1.79
C ILE A 236 -2.90 20.67 -2.13
N THR A 237 -2.92 19.61 -2.93
CA THR A 237 -4.16 18.88 -3.28
C THR A 237 -4.59 17.94 -2.16
N SER A 238 -3.63 17.40 -1.41
CA SER A 238 -3.88 16.58 -0.22
C SER A 238 -2.59 16.48 0.61
N ARG A 239 -2.73 16.42 1.94
CA ARG A 239 -1.62 16.19 2.89
C ARG A 239 -2.01 15.15 3.92
N VAL A 240 -1.06 14.28 4.24
CA VAL A 240 -1.16 13.32 5.35
C VAL A 240 0.11 13.43 6.18
N ASP A 241 -0.06 13.70 7.48
CA ASP A 241 1.01 13.65 8.47
C ASP A 241 0.89 12.33 9.24
N VAL A 242 1.97 11.55 9.21
CA VAL A 242 2.09 10.23 9.85
C VAL A 242 3.16 10.31 10.92
N SER A 243 2.90 9.86 12.14
CA SER A 243 3.96 9.72 13.15
C SER A 243 4.35 8.25 13.36
N ASN A 244 5.61 8.01 13.70
CA ASN A 244 6.10 6.69 14.12
C ASN A 244 6.20 6.59 15.66
N ASP A 245 6.53 5.40 16.16
CA ASP A 245 6.63 5.12 17.60
C ASP A 245 7.75 5.92 18.32
N THR A 246 8.71 6.49 17.58
CA THR A 246 9.78 7.35 18.13
C THR A 246 9.38 8.84 18.20
N GLY A 247 8.19 9.21 17.72
CA GLY A 247 7.69 10.59 17.72
C GLY A 247 8.19 11.44 16.55
N GLU A 248 8.88 10.85 15.58
CA GLU A 248 9.14 11.49 14.29
C GLU A 248 7.86 11.54 13.46
N THR A 249 7.78 12.48 12.52
CA THR A 249 6.60 12.67 11.65
C THR A 249 7.02 12.71 10.20
N LEU A 250 6.37 11.92 9.34
CA LEU A 250 6.44 12.03 7.89
C LEU A 250 5.23 12.82 7.38
N SER A 251 5.48 13.98 6.80
CA SER A 251 4.51 14.75 6.06
C SER A 251 4.58 14.37 4.57
N ILE A 252 3.51 13.79 4.04
CA ILE A 252 3.36 13.49 2.61
C ILE A 252 2.36 14.47 2.00
N ILE A 253 2.75 15.10 0.90
CA ILE A 253 1.96 16.08 0.14
C ILE A 253 1.83 15.60 -1.31
N ASN A 254 0.62 15.64 -1.88
CA ASN A 254 0.41 15.57 -3.34
C ASN A 254 0.16 16.99 -3.91
N CYS A 255 0.80 17.29 -5.05
CA CYS A 255 0.65 18.54 -5.80
C CYS A 255 0.23 18.25 -7.26
N ASN A 256 -0.59 19.13 -7.86
CA ASN A 256 -1.51 18.89 -8.99
C ASN A 256 -0.98 18.51 -10.41
N HIS A 257 -0.31 17.36 -10.56
CA HIS A 257 0.02 16.61 -11.78
C HIS A 257 0.66 17.19 -13.09
N GLN A 258 0.73 18.50 -13.41
CA GLN A 258 1.49 18.99 -14.60
C GLN A 258 2.95 19.53 -14.39
N PRO A 259 3.25 20.75 -13.89
CA PRO A 259 4.48 21.47 -14.28
C PRO A 259 5.84 21.31 -13.52
N LEU A 260 6.07 20.45 -12.52
CA LEU A 260 7.45 20.16 -11.98
C LEU A 260 8.12 19.06 -12.78
N GLU A 261 7.35 18.24 -13.49
CA GLU A 261 7.87 17.38 -14.56
C GLU A 261 8.81 18.21 -15.45
N HIS A 262 8.44 19.46 -15.78
CA HIS A 262 9.23 20.42 -16.56
C HIS A 262 10.50 21.00 -15.89
N THR A 263 10.77 20.76 -14.60
CA THR A 263 11.96 21.32 -13.91
C THR A 263 12.99 20.24 -13.57
N LEU A 264 12.56 19.10 -13.02
CA LEU A 264 13.46 18.01 -12.60
C LEU A 264 13.20 16.68 -13.33
N GLY A 265 12.01 16.50 -13.94
CA GLY A 265 11.65 15.23 -14.59
C GLY A 265 11.52 14.06 -13.63
N VAL A 266 10.84 14.26 -12.49
CA VAL A 266 10.62 13.24 -11.43
C VAL A 266 9.19 13.31 -10.89
N ASP A 267 8.64 12.18 -10.42
CA ASP A 267 7.29 12.10 -9.83
C ASP A 267 7.28 12.14 -8.29
N LEU A 268 8.37 11.68 -7.66
CA LEU A 268 8.55 11.57 -6.20
C LEU A 268 9.83 12.29 -5.78
N ILE A 269 9.73 13.11 -4.74
CA ILE A 269 10.86 13.69 -4.02
C ILE A 269 10.71 13.33 -2.54
N TYR A 270 11.65 12.54 -2.04
CA TYR A 270 11.77 12.19 -0.64
C TYR A 270 12.86 13.03 0.02
N PHE A 271 12.55 13.67 1.15
CA PHE A 271 13.48 14.46 1.96
C PHE A 271 13.60 13.88 3.37
N SER A 272 14.78 13.34 3.69
CA SER A 272 15.13 12.95 5.05
C SER A 272 15.73 14.13 5.81
N HIS A 273 15.12 14.54 6.92
CA HIS A 273 15.72 15.51 7.84
C HIS A 273 16.84 14.91 8.68
N VAL A 274 16.76 13.61 9.00
CA VAL A 274 17.78 12.90 9.79
C VAL A 274 19.16 12.94 9.11
N HIS A 275 19.16 12.82 7.78
CA HIS A 275 20.36 12.81 6.93
C HIS A 275 20.55 14.09 6.11
N GLU A 276 19.63 15.05 6.24
CA GLU A 276 19.49 16.25 5.39
C GLU A 276 19.72 15.94 3.90
N SER A 277 18.93 15.00 3.37
CA SER A 277 19.17 14.32 2.08
C SER A 277 17.90 14.24 1.24
N PHE A 278 18.00 14.57 -0.04
CA PHE A 278 16.97 14.34 -1.05
C PHE A 278 17.26 13.11 -1.89
N VAL A 279 16.21 12.31 -2.14
CA VAL A 279 16.18 11.27 -3.16
C VAL A 279 15.00 11.53 -4.09
N MET A 280 15.25 11.44 -5.39
CA MET A 280 14.27 11.79 -6.42
C MET A 280 14.06 10.60 -7.37
N VAL A 281 12.80 10.30 -7.69
CA VAL A 281 12.42 9.10 -8.46
C VAL A 281 11.45 9.47 -9.58
N GLN A 282 11.79 9.07 -10.81
CA GLN A 282 10.89 9.04 -11.96
C GLN A 282 10.34 7.61 -12.13
N TYR A 283 9.02 7.47 -12.20
CA TYR A 283 8.32 6.20 -12.38
C TYR A 283 8.12 5.93 -13.87
N LYS A 284 8.29 4.67 -14.27
CA LYS A 284 8.03 4.17 -15.62
C LYS A 284 7.29 2.84 -15.58
N ARG A 285 6.21 2.76 -16.36
CA ARG A 285 5.28 1.63 -16.35
C ARG A 285 5.70 0.54 -17.32
N LEU A 286 5.92 -0.67 -16.80
CA LEU A 286 6.00 -1.91 -17.57
C LEU A 286 4.57 -2.32 -17.95
N SER A 287 4.26 -2.39 -19.25
CA SER A 287 2.95 -2.85 -19.77
C SER A 287 3.10 -4.20 -20.48
N ALA A 288 2.12 -5.08 -20.32
CA ALA A 288 2.12 -6.41 -20.94
C ALA A 288 1.44 -6.38 -22.31
N LYS A 289 2.14 -5.88 -23.35
CA LYS A 289 1.58 -5.75 -24.71
C LYS A 289 1.91 -6.95 -25.59
N GLY A 290 0.87 -7.72 -25.95
CA GLY A 290 0.93 -8.77 -26.96
C GLY A 290 1.48 -10.11 -26.44
N ASP A 291 2.75 -10.16 -26.08
CA ASP A 291 3.43 -11.40 -25.61
C ASP A 291 3.21 -11.71 -24.12
N GLY A 292 2.51 -10.82 -23.40
CA GLY A 292 2.22 -10.95 -21.98
C GLY A 292 3.39 -10.62 -21.04
N LYS A 293 4.59 -10.29 -21.55
CA LYS A 293 5.73 -9.91 -20.71
C LYS A 293 5.66 -8.42 -20.34
N PRO A 294 5.67 -8.04 -19.05
CA PRO A 294 5.74 -6.64 -18.64
C PRO A 294 7.01 -5.98 -19.17
N THR A 295 6.85 -5.09 -20.15
CA THR A 295 7.96 -4.45 -20.87
C THR A 295 7.69 -2.95 -20.99
N TYR A 296 8.74 -2.14 -20.85
CA TYR A 296 8.70 -0.71 -21.15
C TYR A 296 9.52 -0.43 -22.41
N TYR A 297 8.97 0.43 -23.27
CA TYR A 297 9.54 0.81 -24.57
C TYR A 297 9.70 2.33 -24.62
N PRO A 298 10.86 2.88 -24.24
CA PRO A 298 11.13 4.32 -24.26
C PRO A 298 10.76 5.01 -25.58
N ASN A 299 10.98 4.38 -26.73
CA ASN A 299 10.63 4.94 -28.04
C ASN A 299 9.11 5.07 -28.29
N SER A 300 8.26 4.48 -27.45
CA SER A 300 6.79 4.61 -27.51
C SER A 300 6.24 5.60 -26.47
N ASP A 301 7.10 6.12 -25.60
CA ASP A 301 6.79 7.12 -24.58
C ASP A 301 7.24 8.49 -25.10
N LYS A 302 6.29 9.43 -25.24
CA LYS A 302 6.57 10.77 -25.79
C LYS A 302 7.28 11.68 -24.79
N ASN A 303 7.13 11.43 -23.50
CA ASN A 303 7.70 12.28 -22.46
C ASN A 303 9.14 11.83 -22.13
N TYR A 304 9.42 10.53 -22.29
CA TYR A 304 10.68 9.86 -21.92
C TYR A 304 11.94 10.68 -22.19
N ALA A 305 12.08 11.18 -23.42
CA ALA A 305 13.27 11.89 -23.84
C ALA A 305 13.48 13.17 -23.02
N GLY A 306 12.41 13.95 -22.83
CA GLY A 306 12.46 15.20 -22.08
C GLY A 306 12.60 15.01 -20.58
N GLU A 307 11.95 13.99 -19.98
CA GLU A 307 12.13 13.72 -18.54
C GLU A 307 13.58 13.31 -18.26
N VAL A 308 14.15 12.37 -19.04
CA VAL A 308 15.53 11.92 -18.86
C VAL A 308 16.55 13.00 -19.18
N GLU A 309 16.27 13.90 -20.12
CA GLU A 309 17.09 15.10 -20.37
C GLU A 309 17.13 16.00 -19.12
N ARG A 310 15.98 16.36 -18.56
CA ARG A 310 15.87 17.20 -17.35
C ARG A 310 16.49 16.55 -16.11
N MET A 311 16.30 15.24 -15.92
CA MET A 311 17.00 14.48 -14.87
C MET A 311 18.53 14.56 -15.04
N ASN A 312 19.05 14.53 -16.27
CA ASN A 312 20.48 14.62 -16.54
C ASN A 312 21.03 16.04 -16.37
N GLU A 313 20.26 17.07 -16.71
CA GLU A 313 20.58 18.47 -16.41
C GLU A 313 20.67 18.69 -14.90
N ALA A 314 19.66 18.23 -14.14
CA ALA A 314 19.64 18.28 -12.68
C ALA A 314 20.84 17.52 -12.07
N ALA A 315 21.11 16.28 -12.51
CA ALA A 315 22.28 15.53 -12.05
C ALA A 315 23.60 16.26 -12.35
N THR A 316 23.71 16.93 -13.49
CA THR A 316 24.90 17.69 -13.88
C THR A 316 25.06 18.97 -13.06
N MET A 317 23.95 19.64 -12.73
CA MET A 317 23.92 20.79 -11.83
C MET A 317 24.39 20.39 -10.42
N LEU A 318 23.82 19.33 -9.85
CA LEU A 318 24.14 18.86 -8.50
C LEU A 318 25.59 18.35 -8.38
N ARG A 319 26.14 17.72 -9.42
CA ARG A 319 27.55 17.30 -9.45
C ARG A 319 28.56 18.44 -9.47
N ARG A 320 28.17 19.65 -9.85
CA ARG A 320 29.01 20.86 -9.77
C ARG A 320 29.01 21.49 -8.38
N LEU A 321 28.08 21.08 -7.52
CA LEU A 321 28.03 21.47 -6.12
C LEU A 321 28.90 20.48 -5.33
N GLU A 322 30.20 20.76 -5.27
CA GLU A 322 31.10 20.06 -4.35
C GLU A 322 30.79 20.48 -2.90
N ASP A 323 30.75 19.51 -1.99
CA ASP A 323 30.74 19.81 -0.56
C ASP A 323 32.09 20.46 -0.21
N ALA A 324 32.06 21.72 0.28
CA ALA A 324 33.27 22.48 0.58
C ALA A 324 34.17 21.80 1.63
N GLU A 325 33.58 21.04 2.56
CA GLU A 325 34.29 20.04 3.36
C GLU A 325 33.44 18.75 3.48
N PRO A 326 34.03 17.55 3.28
CA PRO A 326 33.32 16.29 3.43
C PRO A 326 33.04 15.99 4.91
N SER A 327 31.75 15.84 5.26
CA SER A 327 31.33 15.50 6.63
C SER A 327 30.85 14.05 6.74
N ILE A 328 30.91 13.48 7.94
CA ILE A 328 30.35 12.13 8.20
C ILE A 328 28.84 12.08 7.89
N ALA A 329 28.12 13.19 8.09
CA ALA A 329 26.69 13.27 7.82
C ALA A 329 26.35 13.43 6.32
N SER A 330 27.24 14.03 5.53
CA SER A 330 27.06 14.25 4.09
C SER A 330 27.63 13.12 3.22
N TYR A 331 28.30 12.14 3.81
CA TYR A 331 28.80 10.96 3.10
C TYR A 331 27.66 10.13 2.49
N ARG A 332 27.84 9.70 1.23
CA ARG A 332 26.91 8.89 0.45
C ARG A 332 27.68 7.81 -0.31
N LEU A 333 27.02 6.67 -0.57
CA LEU A 333 27.52 5.67 -1.51
C LEU A 333 27.18 6.13 -2.93
N GLY A 334 28.20 6.30 -3.77
CA GLY A 334 28.09 6.63 -5.21
C GLY A 334 27.57 8.02 -5.57
N GLY A 335 26.89 8.71 -4.64
CA GLY A 335 26.37 10.07 -4.84
C GLY A 335 25.13 10.13 -5.75
N GLU A 336 24.43 9.02 -5.96
CA GLU A 336 23.22 9.00 -6.77
C GLU A 336 22.01 9.59 -6.02
N THR A 337 21.46 10.66 -6.60
CA THR A 337 20.27 11.37 -6.11
C THR A 337 19.02 11.07 -6.93
N LEU A 338 19.18 10.59 -8.16
CA LEU A 338 18.14 10.46 -9.19
C LEU A 338 18.03 9.00 -9.67
N PHE A 339 16.84 8.44 -9.60
CA PHE A 339 16.55 7.04 -9.93
C PHE A 339 15.34 6.93 -10.86
N LEU A 340 15.33 5.89 -11.70
CA LEU A 340 14.13 5.44 -12.41
C LEU A 340 13.57 4.20 -11.74
N LYS A 341 12.28 4.22 -11.35
CA LYS A 341 11.54 3.03 -10.88
C LYS A 341 10.74 2.45 -12.04
N PHE A 342 11.07 1.23 -12.45
CA PHE A 342 10.29 0.47 -13.42
C PHE A 342 9.32 -0.43 -12.68
N CYS A 343 8.02 -0.10 -12.73
CA CYS A 343 6.97 -0.80 -12.00
C CYS A 343 5.95 -1.46 -12.94
N GLU A 344 5.45 -2.62 -12.56
CA GLU A 344 4.35 -3.28 -13.27
C GLU A 344 3.07 -2.46 -13.14
N ALA A 345 2.42 -2.21 -14.27
CA ALA A 345 1.20 -1.40 -14.36
C ALA A 345 -0.05 -2.13 -13.82
N LYS A 346 0.05 -2.92 -12.74
CA LYS A 346 -1.07 -3.69 -12.19
C LYS A 346 -1.85 -2.88 -11.16
N GLN A 347 -3.15 -2.72 -11.37
CA GLN A 347 -4.01 -2.07 -10.39
C GLN A 347 -4.05 -2.90 -9.09
N LYS A 348 -3.94 -2.23 -7.94
CA LYS A 348 -3.98 -2.89 -6.62
C LYS A 348 -5.25 -2.52 -5.85
N SER A 349 -5.79 -3.47 -5.08
CA SER A 349 -6.96 -3.23 -4.22
C SER A 349 -6.61 -2.46 -2.95
N SER A 350 -7.59 -1.87 -2.26
CA SER A 350 -7.45 -1.32 -0.89
C SER A 350 -6.72 -2.27 0.06
N LEU A 351 -6.95 -3.58 -0.04
CA LEU A 351 -6.38 -4.62 0.82
C LEU A 351 -4.90 -4.96 0.57
N ASP A 352 -4.29 -4.47 -0.51
CA ASP A 352 -2.92 -4.83 -0.87
C ASP A 352 -1.89 -3.84 -0.28
N ASN A 353 -1.43 -4.11 0.94
CA ASN A 353 -0.51 -3.24 1.66
C ASN A 353 0.96 -3.33 1.18
N SER A 354 1.21 -3.80 -0.05
CA SER A 354 2.55 -3.92 -0.65
C SER A 354 2.82 -2.93 -1.78
N MET A 355 4.08 -2.52 -1.93
CA MET A 355 4.57 -1.71 -3.06
C MET A 355 4.30 -2.39 -4.41
N ALA A 356 4.26 -1.61 -5.49
CA ALA A 356 4.18 -2.16 -6.85
C ALA A 356 5.41 -3.04 -7.15
N SER A 357 5.18 -4.16 -7.84
CA SER A 357 6.26 -5.03 -8.30
C SER A 357 7.13 -4.25 -9.29
N GLY A 358 8.44 -4.20 -9.06
CA GLY A 358 9.33 -3.37 -9.85
C GLY A 358 10.76 -3.35 -9.34
N PHE A 359 11.56 -2.48 -9.96
CA PHE A 359 12.98 -2.31 -9.66
C PHE A 359 13.44 -0.88 -9.92
N TYR A 360 14.44 -0.43 -9.16
CA TYR A 360 15.06 0.89 -9.29
C TYR A 360 16.40 0.79 -10.01
N ILE A 361 16.68 1.76 -10.88
CA ILE A 361 17.95 1.91 -11.58
C ILE A 361 18.44 3.35 -11.37
N PRO A 362 19.66 3.58 -10.84
CA PRO A 362 20.23 4.92 -10.76
C PRO A 362 20.42 5.54 -12.15
N LEU A 363 20.16 6.84 -12.31
CA LEU A 363 20.16 7.53 -13.61
C LEU A 363 21.45 7.30 -14.42
N GLY A 364 22.62 7.31 -13.76
CA GLY A 364 23.90 7.07 -14.42
C GLY A 364 24.01 5.66 -15.05
N LEU A 365 23.47 4.64 -14.38
CA LEU A 365 23.42 3.27 -14.90
C LEU A 365 22.36 3.12 -16.00
N TRP A 366 21.24 3.82 -15.89
CA TRP A 366 20.23 3.88 -16.95
C TRP A 366 20.80 4.47 -18.24
N ASN A 367 21.53 5.58 -18.17
CA ASN A 367 22.17 6.19 -19.34
C ASN A 367 23.18 5.23 -20.01
N ALA A 368 24.01 4.55 -19.23
CA ALA A 368 24.95 3.54 -19.73
C ALA A 368 24.23 2.36 -20.41
N PHE A 369 23.11 1.90 -19.84
CA PHE A 369 22.27 0.87 -20.42
C PHE A 369 21.60 1.32 -21.73
N ALA A 370 21.01 2.52 -21.76
CA ALA A 370 20.36 3.09 -22.95
C ALA A 370 21.32 3.29 -24.13
N ALA A 371 22.61 3.55 -23.86
CA ALA A 371 23.66 3.62 -24.88
C ALA A 371 24.16 2.24 -25.36
N ALA A 372 24.05 1.20 -24.53
CA ALA A 372 24.59 -0.13 -24.83
C ALA A 372 23.81 -0.84 -25.97
N PRO A 373 24.48 -1.59 -26.87
CA PRO A 373 23.78 -2.36 -27.89
C PRO A 373 22.79 -3.41 -27.34
N ALA A 374 23.07 -3.95 -26.14
CA ALA A 374 22.28 -5.01 -25.50
C ALA A 374 20.87 -4.55 -25.05
N SER A 375 20.63 -3.26 -24.88
CA SER A 375 19.31 -2.72 -24.51
C SER A 375 18.34 -2.58 -25.70
N LYS A 376 18.83 -2.79 -26.93
CA LYS A 376 18.04 -2.69 -28.15
C LYS A 376 17.33 -4.00 -28.45
N GLY A 377 16.04 -3.93 -28.72
CA GLY A 377 15.25 -5.07 -29.19
C GLY A 377 15.54 -5.42 -30.66
N PRO A 378 14.92 -6.50 -31.19
CA PRO A 378 15.16 -6.98 -32.56
C PRO A 378 14.91 -5.96 -33.68
N LYS A 379 14.14 -4.89 -33.40
CA LYS A 379 13.85 -3.78 -34.33
C LYS A 379 14.67 -2.51 -34.03
N GLY A 380 15.76 -2.60 -33.25
CA GLY A 380 16.66 -1.49 -32.92
C GLY A 380 16.16 -0.49 -31.86
N GLY A 381 14.86 -0.49 -31.53
CA GLY A 381 14.29 0.32 -30.45
C GLY A 381 14.73 -0.14 -29.06
N LEU A 382 14.89 0.81 -28.14
CA LEU A 382 15.21 0.57 -26.74
C LEU A 382 14.05 -0.16 -26.05
N ARG A 383 14.37 -1.14 -25.20
CA ARG A 383 13.41 -1.84 -24.35
C ARG A 383 14.02 -2.17 -22.99
N ILE A 384 13.18 -2.33 -21.99
CA ILE A 384 13.55 -2.92 -20.71
C ILE A 384 12.41 -3.77 -20.15
N ASP A 385 12.79 -4.95 -19.65
CA ASP A 385 11.94 -5.96 -19.04
C ASP A 385 12.75 -6.69 -17.95
N TRP A 386 12.13 -7.66 -17.26
CA TRP A 386 12.75 -8.41 -16.17
C TRP A 386 14.00 -9.23 -16.58
N GLU A 387 14.12 -9.64 -17.84
CA GLU A 387 15.22 -10.43 -18.39
C GLU A 387 16.34 -9.55 -18.98
N SER A 388 15.97 -8.41 -19.58
CA SER A 388 16.90 -7.50 -20.27
C SER A 388 17.44 -6.35 -19.43
N LYS A 389 16.87 -6.08 -18.26
CA LYS A 389 17.33 -5.00 -17.36
C LYS A 389 18.81 -5.15 -16.92
N PRO A 390 19.52 -4.04 -16.67
CA PRO A 390 20.84 -4.09 -16.04
C PRO A 390 20.73 -4.50 -14.56
N ARG A 391 21.85 -4.41 -13.82
CA ARG A 391 21.82 -4.43 -12.35
C ARG A 391 20.84 -3.36 -11.86
N SER A 392 20.05 -3.71 -10.85
CA SER A 392 18.96 -2.89 -10.34
C SER A 392 18.73 -3.21 -8.87
N LEU A 393 18.19 -2.26 -8.11
CA LEU A 393 17.76 -2.49 -6.74
C LEU A 393 16.31 -2.98 -6.73
N ASN A 394 15.97 -3.91 -5.86
CA ASN A 394 14.58 -4.22 -5.53
C ASN A 394 13.99 -3.16 -4.57
N ASN A 395 12.69 -3.26 -4.29
CA ASN A 395 12.00 -2.28 -3.44
C ASN A 395 12.59 -2.16 -2.02
N THR A 396 12.91 -3.28 -1.37
CA THR A 396 13.47 -3.31 -0.01
C THR A 396 14.91 -2.79 0.01
N GLU A 397 15.74 -3.21 -0.95
CA GLU A 397 17.12 -2.71 -1.10
C GLU A 397 17.14 -1.18 -1.27
N PHE A 398 16.29 -0.65 -2.17
CA PHE A 398 16.19 0.80 -2.36
C PHE A 398 15.73 1.51 -1.08
N CYS A 399 14.63 1.06 -0.46
CA CYS A 399 14.09 1.73 0.73
C CYS A 399 15.08 1.73 1.90
N ASN A 400 15.80 0.62 2.12
CA ASN A 400 16.81 0.53 3.18
C ASN A 400 18.00 1.46 2.93
N MET A 401 18.49 1.57 1.69
CA MET A 401 19.59 2.50 1.37
C MET A 401 19.18 3.97 1.51
N VAL A 402 17.94 4.33 1.20
CA VAL A 402 17.42 5.70 1.43
C VAL A 402 17.18 5.96 2.92
N ARG A 403 16.55 5.03 3.64
CA ARG A 403 16.28 5.12 5.10
C ARG A 403 17.57 5.36 5.88
N SER A 404 18.62 4.60 5.56
CA SER A 404 19.95 4.70 6.17
C SER A 404 20.83 5.85 5.65
N GLY A 405 20.33 6.69 4.75
CA GLY A 405 21.07 7.85 4.25
C GLY A 405 22.26 7.51 3.35
N TRP A 406 22.35 6.28 2.84
CA TRP A 406 23.42 5.87 1.93
C TRP A 406 23.23 6.46 0.53
N PHE A 407 21.97 6.63 0.09
CA PHE A 407 21.62 7.33 -1.14
C PHE A 407 21.06 8.73 -0.88
N GLY A 408 21.08 9.56 -1.93
CA GLY A 408 20.55 10.92 -1.91
C GLY A 408 21.64 12.00 -1.88
N SER A 409 21.21 13.25 -1.77
CA SER A 409 22.07 14.42 -1.93
C SER A 409 23.05 14.62 -0.78
N SER A 410 24.19 15.25 -1.12
CA SER A 410 25.12 15.85 -0.16
C SER A 410 24.54 17.13 0.46
N SER A 411 25.22 17.71 1.46
CA SER A 411 24.73 18.93 2.12
C SER A 411 24.62 20.12 1.17
N ALA A 412 25.65 20.39 0.34
CA ALA A 412 25.62 21.49 -0.62
C ALA A 412 24.54 21.32 -1.70
N GLN A 413 24.32 20.07 -2.12
CA GLN A 413 23.26 19.70 -3.06
C GLN A 413 21.87 19.87 -2.43
N THR A 414 21.71 19.48 -1.16
CA THR A 414 20.46 19.61 -0.40
C THR A 414 20.00 21.06 -0.31
N ASP A 415 20.89 22.02 -0.02
CA ASP A 415 20.48 23.42 0.10
C ASP A 415 20.07 24.04 -1.24
N CYS A 416 20.71 23.64 -2.35
CA CYS A 416 20.26 23.98 -3.69
C CYS A 416 18.88 23.36 -4.01
N LEU A 417 18.67 22.09 -3.65
CA LEU A 417 17.40 21.40 -3.88
C LEU A 417 16.26 21.95 -3.03
N LYS A 418 16.50 22.39 -1.78
CA LYS A 418 15.50 23.10 -0.95
C LYS A 418 14.96 24.31 -1.69
N GLU A 419 15.84 25.13 -2.27
CA GLU A 419 15.44 26.35 -2.99
C GLU A 419 14.74 26.03 -4.31
N ILE A 420 15.23 25.05 -5.09
CA ILE A 420 14.55 24.59 -6.31
C ILE A 420 13.14 24.09 -5.99
N VAL A 421 12.98 23.22 -4.97
CA VAL A 421 11.70 22.68 -4.55
C VAL A 421 10.77 23.77 -4.01
N ARG A 422 11.28 24.73 -3.22
CA ARG A 422 10.51 25.88 -2.73
C ARG A 422 9.96 26.74 -3.88
N GLN A 423 10.84 27.21 -4.79
CA GLN A 423 10.44 27.99 -5.96
C GLN A 423 9.44 27.23 -6.85
N THR A 424 9.61 25.91 -6.94
CA THR A 424 8.78 25.05 -7.77
C THR A 424 7.39 24.88 -7.18
N LEU A 425 7.26 24.60 -5.88
CA LEU A 425 5.96 24.48 -5.21
C LEU A 425 5.20 25.81 -5.19
N GLU A 426 5.90 26.94 -5.16
CA GLU A 426 5.29 28.28 -5.33
C GLU A 426 4.76 28.55 -6.74
N ALA A 427 5.21 27.81 -7.75
CA ALA A 427 4.92 28.01 -9.17
C ALA A 427 3.85 27.06 -9.74
N ASP A 428 2.99 26.50 -8.88
CA ASP A 428 1.89 25.56 -9.20
C ASP A 428 2.40 24.22 -9.80
N ARG A 429 3.33 23.57 -9.09
CA ARG A 429 4.11 22.42 -9.61
C ARG A 429 4.13 21.19 -8.69
N ILE A 430 4.63 20.07 -9.23
CA ILE A 430 4.09 18.70 -9.03
C ILE A 430 5.08 17.72 -8.45
N VAL A 431 4.80 17.14 -7.30
CA VAL A 431 5.50 15.92 -6.88
C VAL A 431 4.77 15.37 -5.66
N VAL A 432 4.90 14.07 -5.42
CA VAL A 432 4.69 13.53 -4.08
C VAL A 432 5.88 13.96 -3.23
N VAL A 433 5.73 15.02 -2.42
CA VAL A 433 6.79 15.47 -1.51
C VAL A 433 6.61 14.75 -0.19
N ALA A 434 7.59 13.96 0.21
CA ALA A 434 7.61 13.28 1.50
C ALA A 434 8.76 13.83 2.33
N ALA A 435 8.47 14.49 3.48
CA ALA A 435 9.49 15.04 4.37
C ALA A 435 9.32 14.53 5.79
N THR A 436 10.40 14.07 6.43
CA THR A 436 10.37 13.72 7.86
C THR A 436 10.40 14.98 8.74
N SER A 437 10.28 14.85 10.06
CA SER A 437 10.55 15.93 11.01
C SER A 437 12.00 15.82 11.54
N ARG A 438 12.50 16.89 12.20
CA ARG A 438 13.77 16.83 12.93
C ARG A 438 13.54 16.18 14.30
N SER A 439 13.99 14.93 14.45
CA SER A 439 14.19 14.32 15.77
C SER A 439 15.32 15.00 16.54
N GLN A 440 15.26 15.01 17.87
CA GLN A 440 16.39 15.37 18.74
C GLN A 440 17.41 14.23 18.87
N GLU A 441 17.00 12.99 18.60
CA GLU A 441 17.84 11.80 18.65
C GLU A 441 17.93 11.17 17.26
N ARG A 442 19.11 10.71 16.85
CA ARG A 442 19.22 9.80 15.70
C ARG A 442 18.91 8.39 16.21
N PRO A 443 17.74 7.79 15.91
CA PRO A 443 17.51 6.40 16.30
C PRO A 443 18.55 5.50 15.62
N ASP A 444 19.12 4.55 16.36
CA ASP A 444 19.94 3.50 15.76
C ASP A 444 19.03 2.65 14.87
N GLN A 445 19.06 2.87 13.56
CA GLN A 445 18.14 2.24 12.61
C GLN A 445 18.32 0.71 12.46
N LEU A 446 19.37 0.15 13.07
CA LEU A 446 19.55 -1.30 13.19
C LEU A 446 18.86 -1.85 14.44
N ARG A 447 18.32 -0.99 15.30
CA ARG A 447 17.79 -1.35 16.61
C ARG A 447 16.42 -0.75 16.89
N ASP A 448 15.68 -1.43 17.76
CA ASP A 448 14.44 -0.93 18.33
C ASP A 448 14.72 0.14 19.42
N PRO A 449 13.69 0.84 19.94
CA PRO A 449 13.85 1.80 21.03
C PRO A 449 14.42 1.23 22.35
N PHE A 450 14.57 -0.10 22.46
CA PHE A 450 15.17 -0.79 23.60
C PHE A 450 16.62 -1.25 23.32
N GLY A 451 17.19 -0.93 22.15
CA GLY A 451 18.56 -1.27 21.78
C GLY A 451 18.77 -2.72 21.35
N ARG A 452 17.70 -3.46 21.02
CA ARG A 452 17.72 -4.81 20.41
C ARG A 452 17.71 -4.69 18.90
N TYR A 453 18.24 -5.68 18.17
CA TYR A 453 18.08 -5.70 16.71
C TYR A 453 16.59 -5.77 16.32
N THR A 454 16.23 -5.27 15.14
CA THR A 454 14.85 -5.39 14.65
C THR A 454 14.50 -6.87 14.46
N GLU A 455 13.22 -7.26 14.53
CA GLU A 455 12.78 -8.65 14.29
C GLU A 455 13.13 -9.14 12.86
N GLU A 456 13.36 -8.23 11.92
CA GLU A 456 13.83 -8.55 10.57
C GLU A 456 15.34 -8.90 10.54
N ASP A 457 16.12 -8.39 11.51
CA ASP A 457 17.58 -8.58 11.65
C ASP A 457 17.97 -9.65 12.69
N ASP A 458 17.11 -9.97 13.67
CA ASP A 458 17.21 -11.16 14.55
C ASP A 458 15.89 -11.97 14.54
N PRO A 459 15.57 -12.66 13.42
CA PRO A 459 14.32 -13.40 13.25
C PRO A 459 14.20 -14.67 14.11
N LEU A 460 15.21 -14.95 14.94
CA LEU A 460 15.26 -16.10 15.84
C LEU A 460 15.34 -15.69 17.33
N GLY A 461 15.49 -14.40 17.63
CA GLY A 461 15.44 -13.86 19.00
C GLY A 461 16.48 -14.46 19.95
N TRP A 462 17.74 -14.61 19.54
CA TRP A 462 18.79 -15.20 20.40
C TRP A 462 19.34 -14.23 21.45
N ARG A 463 18.60 -13.17 21.81
CA ARG A 463 18.99 -12.12 22.77
C ARG A 463 17.82 -11.60 23.61
#